data_AF-A0A1I2K7I7-F1
#
_entry.id   AF-A0A1I2K7I7-F1
#
_cell.length_a   1.000
_cell.length_b   1.000
_cell.length_c   1.000
_cell.angle_alpha   90.00
_cell.angle_beta   90.00
_cell.angle_gamma   90.00
#
_symmetry.space_group_name_H-M   'P 1'
#
loop_
_entity.id
_entity.type
_entity.pdbx_description
1 polymer ?
#
loop_
_entity_poly.entity_id
_entity_poly.type
_entity_poly.pdbx_seq_one_letter_code
_entity_poly.pdbx_strand_id
1 'polypeptide(L)' 'MQLMLGYLDSRIGIPDAFIAATALCNNVPLYTLNRQDFDYIEGLKLYKSKA' A
#
# COMPACT_ATOMS: atom_id res chain seq x y z
N MET A 1 -17.97 -5.68 -9.07
CA MET A 1 -17.17 -6.87 -8.73
C MET A 1 -16.03 -7.06 -9.76
N GLN A 2 -15.27 -6.00 -10.06
CA GLN A 2 -14.14 -6.04 -11.00
C GLN A 2 -12.82 -5.73 -10.29
N LEU A 3 -12.88 -5.05 -9.14
CA LEU A 3 -11.72 -4.63 -8.34
C LEU A 3 -10.98 -5.79 -7.66
N MET A 4 -11.64 -6.94 -7.42
CA MET A 4 -11.06 -8.06 -6.67
C MET A 4 -10.19 -8.99 -7.54
N LEU A 5 -10.49 -9.13 -8.83
CA LEU A 5 -9.81 -10.08 -9.71
C LEU A 5 -8.40 -9.62 -10.14
N GLY A 6 -8.16 -8.31 -10.20
CA GLY A 6 -6.82 -7.77 -10.48
C GLY A 6 -5.82 -7.90 -9.31
N TYR A 7 -6.31 -8.15 -8.09
CA TYR A 7 -5.48 -8.27 -6.90
C TYR A 7 -5.08 -9.71 -6.54
N LEU A 8 -5.58 -10.72 -7.25
CA LEU A 8 -5.23 -12.13 -6.99
C LEU A 8 -3.81 -12.50 -7.46
N ASP A 9 -3.21 -11.70 -8.35
CA ASP A 9 -1.82 -11.84 -8.79
C ASP A 9 -0.88 -10.92 -7.97
N SER A 10 -1.42 -10.23 -6.97
CA SER A 10 -0.69 -9.25 -6.17
C SER A 10 0.13 -9.93 -5.10
N ARG A 11 1.41 -9.57 -5.05
CA ARG A 11 2.36 -9.92 -3.98
C ARG A 11 1.97 -9.35 -2.60
N ILE A 12 0.79 -8.72 -2.48
CA ILE A 12 0.31 -8.02 -1.29
C ILE A 12 -0.63 -8.90 -0.49
N GLY A 13 -0.40 -9.01 0.81
CA GLY A 13 -1.39 -9.62 1.70
C GLY A 13 -2.67 -8.79 1.75
N ILE A 14 -3.82 -9.45 1.97
CA ILE A 14 -5.10 -8.75 2.22
C ILE A 14 -4.96 -7.67 3.30
N PRO A 15 -4.28 -7.91 4.45
CA PRO A 15 -4.08 -6.87 5.47
C PRO A 15 -3.30 -5.66 4.95
N ASP A 16 -2.22 -5.90 4.20
CA ASP A 16 -1.38 -4.84 3.63
C ASP A 16 -2.13 -4.02 2.59
N ALA A 17 -3.01 -4.65 1.79
CA ALA A 17 -3.91 -3.94 0.89
C ALA A 17 -4.85 -2.97 1.64
N PHE A 18 -5.40 -3.39 2.78
CA PHE A 18 -6.23 -2.51 3.62
C PHE A 18 -5.44 -1.34 4.21
N ILE A 19 -4.19 -1.58 4.65
CA ILE A 19 -3.30 -0.53 5.16
C ILE A 19 -3.01 0.50 4.07
N ALA A 20 -2.61 0.05 2.87
CA ALA A 20 -2.34 0.91 1.73
C ALA A 20 -3.59 1.72 1.31
N ALA A 21 -4.75 1.07 1.20
CA ALA A 21 -6.00 1.72 0.84
C ALA A 21 -6.39 2.80 1.87
N THR A 22 -6.23 2.52 3.16
CA THR A 22 -6.53 3.48 4.23
C THR A 22 -5.63 4.72 4.13
N ALA A 23 -4.32 4.53 3.90
CA ALA A 23 -3.38 5.63 3.72
C ALA A 23 -3.70 6.48 2.48
N LEU A 24 -4.05 5.84 1.36
CA LEU A 24 -4.47 6.50 0.12
C LEU A 24 -5.74 7.33 0.32
N CYS A 25 -6.80 6.72 0.87
CA CYS A 25 -8.09 7.39 1.08
C CYS A 25 -7.98 8.62 1.98
N ASN A 26 -7.08 8.59 2.96
CA ASN A 26 -6.85 9.72 3.87
C ASN A 26 -5.69 10.64 3.42
N ASN A 27 -5.04 10.34 2.30
CA ASN A 27 -3.88 11.08 1.77
C ASN A 27 -2.75 11.29 2.81
N VAL A 28 -2.50 10.28 3.65
CA VAL A 28 -1.45 10.29 4.67
C VAL A 28 -0.25 9.45 4.24
N PRO A 29 0.99 9.83 4.59
CA PRO A 29 2.15 8.98 4.34
C PRO A 29 2.07 7.69 5.16
N LEU A 30 2.31 6.54 4.51
CA LEU A 30 2.42 5.25 5.17
C LEU A 30 3.83 5.05 5.71
N TYR A 31 3.95 4.78 7.00
CA TYR A 31 5.17 4.27 7.59
C TYR A 31 5.13 2.74 7.59
N THR A 32 6.18 2.10 7.09
CA THR A 32 6.31 0.64 7.07
C THR A 32 7.78 0.25 7.13
N LEU A 33 8.07 -0.90 7.74
CA LEU A 33 9.39 -1.53 7.68
C LEU A 33 9.55 -2.40 6.43
N ASN A 34 8.43 -2.86 5.85
CA ASN A 34 8.41 -3.72 4.66
C ASN A 34 8.19 -2.89 3.39
N ARG A 35 9.09 -1.94 3.13
CA ARG A 35 8.93 -0.95 2.04
C ARG A 35 8.65 -1.58 0.67
N GLN A 36 9.31 -2.71 0.39
CA GLN A 36 9.24 -3.45 -0.87
C GLN A 36 7.81 -3.89 -1.23
N ASP A 37 6.98 -4.16 -0.22
CA ASP A 37 5.60 -4.65 -0.41
C ASP A 37 4.63 -3.52 -0.79
N PHE A 38 5.06 -2.26 -0.68
CA PHE A 38 4.25 -1.07 -0.90
C PHE A 38 4.79 -0.14 -2.00
N ASP A 39 6.06 -0.30 -2.42
CA ASP A 39 6.73 0.60 -3.37
C ASP A 39 6.08 0.61 -4.78
N TYR A 40 5.32 -0.43 -5.16
CA TYR A 40 4.63 -0.50 -6.46
C TYR A 40 3.21 0.08 -6.45
N ILE A 41 2.70 0.52 -5.29
CA ILE A 41 1.34 1.04 -5.18
C ILE A 41 1.33 2.51 -5.61
N GLU A 42 0.78 2.76 -6.80
CA GLU A 42 0.70 4.09 -7.38
C GLU A 42 -0.01 5.09 -6.45
N GLY A 43 0.58 6.28 -6.29
CA GLY A 43 0.03 7.35 -5.45
C GLY A 43 0.25 7.19 -3.95
N LEU A 44 0.70 6.02 -3.47
CA LEU A 44 0.96 5.80 -2.06
C LEU A 44 2.28 6.49 -1.64
N LYS A 45 2.18 7.45 -0.71
CA LYS A 45 3.34 8.15 -0.17
C LYS A 45 3.95 7.34 0.96
N LEU A 46 5.19 6.90 0.80
CA LEU A 46 5.91 6.24 1.89
C LEU A 46 6.71 7.24 2.72
N TYR A 47 6.50 7.21 4.04
CA TYR A 47 7.27 8.04 4.96
C TYR A 47 8.75 7.64 4.90
N LYS A 48 9.62 8.63 4.69
CA LYS A 48 11.07 8.48 4.86
C LYS A 48 11.43 9.11 6.19
N SER A 49 11.80 8.29 7.16
CA SER A 49 12.42 8.83 8.37
C SER A 49 13.69 9.57 7.96
N LYS A 50 13.82 10.84 8.36
CA LYS A 50 15.10 11.51 8.29
C LYS A 50 16.00 10.82 9.31
N ALA A 51 17.12 10.26 8.83
CA ALA A 51 18.22 9.84 9.68
C ALA A 51 18.86 11.07 10.33
#